data_AF-C3NLU9-F1
#
_entry.id   AF-C3NLU9-F1
#
_cell.length_a   1.000
_cell.length_b   1.000
_cell.length_c   1.000
_cell.angle_alpha   90.00
_cell.angle_beta   90.00
_cell.angle_gamma   90.00
#
_symmetry.space_group_name_H-M   'P 1'
#
loop_
_entity.id
_entity.type
_entity.pdbx_description
1 polymer ?
#
loop_
_entity_poly.entity_id
_entity_poly.type
_entity_poly.pdbx_seq_one_letter_code
_entity_poly.pdbx_strand_id
1 'polypeptide(L)' 'MEQIVFRSTVSSYGTDKYGNKRYGITIPSKLRDKGEKLYGKEVIVIVILPDDEE' A
#
# COMPACT_ATOMS: atom_id res chain seq x y z
N MET A 1 -7.96 13.78 -11.43
CA MET A 1 -7.18 12.69 -10.83
C MET A 1 -7.62 12.59 -9.37
N GLU A 2 -8.21 11.48 -8.93
CA GLU A 2 -8.64 11.30 -7.54
C GLU A 2 -7.45 10.78 -6.72
N GLN A 3 -7.08 11.48 -5.63
CA GLN A 3 -6.01 11.03 -4.73
C GLN A 3 -6.64 10.47 -3.45
N ILE A 4 -6.29 9.23 -3.12
CA ILE A 4 -6.74 8.55 -1.90
C ILE A 4 -5.55 8.45 -0.94
N VAL A 5 -5.64 9.13 0.19
CA VAL A 5 -4.60 9.09 1.24
C VAL A 5 -5.13 8.36 2.46
N PHE A 6 -4.35 7.40 2.97
CA PHE A 6 -4.65 6.70 4.21
C PHE A 6 -3.39 6.28 4.92
N ARG A 7 -3.47 6.17 6.25
CA ARG A 7 -2.41 5.59 7.07
C ARG A 7 -2.58 4.08 7.10
N SER A 8 -1.50 3.36 6.88
CA SER A 8 -1.43 1.92 7.01
C SER A 8 -0.01 1.48 7.31
N THR A 9 0.14 0.19 7.61
CA THR A 9 1.41 -0.47 7.87
C THR A 9 1.75 -1.39 6.71
N VAL A 10 3.04 -1.45 6.35
CA VAL A 10 3.55 -2.47 5.44
C VAL A 10 3.49 -3.81 6.16
N SER A 11 2.60 -4.70 5.72
CA SER A 11 2.34 -5.99 6.37
C SER A 11 3.32 -7.08 5.94
N SER A 12 3.94 -6.92 4.78
CA SER A 12 4.96 -7.84 4.27
C SER A 12 5.92 -7.13 3.34
N TYR A 13 7.15 -7.60 3.34
CA TYR A 13 8.20 -7.17 2.44
C TYR A 13 9.01 -8.40 2.03
N GLY A 14 9.31 -8.54 0.74
CA GLY A 14 10.14 -9.64 0.27
C GLY A 14 10.19 -9.74 -1.23
N THR A 15 10.56 -10.93 -1.70
CA THR A 15 10.75 -11.23 -3.11
C THR A 15 9.77 -12.32 -3.51
N ASP A 16 9.05 -12.15 -4.62
CA ASP A 16 8.22 -13.22 -5.16
C ASP A 16 9.08 -14.35 -5.75
N LYS A 17 8.42 -15.45 -6.13
CA LYS A 17 9.07 -16.62 -6.75
C LYS A 17 9.82 -16.33 -8.06
N TYR A 18 9.66 -15.13 -8.63
CA TYR A 18 10.31 -14.69 -9.87
C TYR A 18 11.41 -13.67 -9.62
N GLY A 19 11.76 -13.37 -8.37
CA GLY A 19 12.79 -12.38 -8.06
C GLY A 19 12.29 -10.94 -7.98
N ASN A 20 10.98 -10.69 -8.14
CA ASN A 20 10.46 -9.32 -8.06
C ASN A 20 10.26 -8.91 -6.61
N LYS A 21 10.80 -7.74 -6.25
CA LYS A 21 10.53 -7.12 -4.95
C LYS A 21 9.04 -6.80 -4.85
N ARG A 22 8.40 -7.25 -3.77
CA ARG A 22 6.99 -6.97 -3.47
C ARG A 22 6.84 -6.53 -2.02
N TYR A 23 5.89 -5.64 -1.82
CA TYR A 23 5.44 -5.20 -0.52
C TYR A 23 3.93 -5.32 -0.44
N GLY A 24 3.42 -5.78 0.70
CA GLY A 24 2.00 -5.80 1.01
C GLY A 24 1.64 -4.59 1.86
N ILE A 25 0.65 -3.81 1.42
CA ILE A 25 0.05 -2.74 2.23
C ILE A 25 -1.40 -3.12 2.46
N THR A 26 -1.81 -3.09 3.73
CA THR A 26 -3.20 -3.38 4.08
C THR A 26 -4.06 -2.14 3.84
N ILE A 27 -5.23 -2.27 3.21
CA ILE A 27 -6.20 -1.18 3.15
C ILE A 27 -7.09 -1.28 4.40
N PRO A 28 -7.14 -0.27 5.27
CA PRO A 28 -8.01 -0.30 6.45
C PRO A 28 -9.48 -0.56 6.08
N SER A 29 -10.18 -1.36 6.87
CA SER A 29 -11.58 -1.76 6.62
C SER A 29 -12.54 -0.57 6.49
N LYS A 30 -12.28 0.54 7.19
CA LYS A 30 -13.02 1.81 7.06
C LYS A 30 -12.95 2.45 5.67
N LEU A 31 -12.06 1.95 4.80
CA LEU A 31 -11.88 2.38 3.41
C LEU A 31 -12.23 1.27 2.42
N ARG A 32 -13.00 0.26 2.83
CA ARG A 32 -13.40 -0.86 1.98
C ARG A 32 -14.04 -0.41 0.66
N ASP A 33 -14.93 0.59 0.71
CA ASP A 33 -15.56 1.16 -0.49
C ASP A 33 -14.54 1.79 -1.45
N LYS A 34 -13.42 2.30 -0.92
CA LYS A 34 -12.28 2.78 -1.72
C LYS A 34 -11.41 1.63 -2.20
N GLY A 35 -11.27 0.56 -1.41
CA GLY A 35 -10.59 -0.67 -1.80
C GLY A 35 -11.21 -1.33 -3.02
N GLU A 36 -12.54 -1.33 -3.13
CA GLU A 36 -13.26 -1.80 -4.33
C GLU A 36 -12.88 -1.00 -5.59
N LYS A 37 -12.69 0.33 -5.45
CA LYS A 37 -12.22 1.18 -6.57
C LYS A 37 -10.77 0.88 -6.98
N LEU A 38 -9.94 0.39 -6.06
CA LEU A 38 -8.51 0.10 -6.27
C LEU A 38 -8.26 -1.31 -6.81
N TYR A 39 -9.17 -2.26 -6.54
CA TYR A 39 -9.00 -3.65 -6.92
C TYR A 39 -8.81 -3.83 -8.43
N GLY A 40 -7.74 -4.53 -8.82
CA GLY A 40 -7.41 -4.82 -10.23
C GLY A 40 -6.88 -3.63 -11.04
N LYS A 41 -6.67 -2.45 -10.42
CA LYS A 41 -6.08 -1.29 -11.09
C LYS A 41 -4.59 -1.18 -10.77
N GLU A 42 -3.83 -0.73 -11.76
CA GLU A 42 -2.47 -0.25 -11.53
C GLU A 42 -2.54 1.13 -10.86
N VAL A 43 -1.77 1.31 -9.79
CA VAL A 43 -1.79 2.53 -8.97
C VAL A 43 -0.38 2.93 -8.60
N ILE A 44 -0.17 4.24 -8.45
CA ILE A 44 1.06 4.78 -7.88
C ILE A 44 0.88 4.80 -6.36
N VAL A 45 1.81 4.17 -5.64
CA VAL A 45 1.85 4.15 -4.18
C VAL A 45 2.97 5.06 -3.70
N ILE A 46 2.63 6.04 -2.86
CA ILE A 46 3.60 6.91 -2.19
C ILE A 46 3.72 6.45 -0.73
N VAL A 47 4.92 6.03 -0.33
CA VAL A 47 5.21 5.63 1.05
C VAL A 47 5.99 6.76 1.70
N ILE A 48 5.47 7.27 2.82
CA ILE A 48 6.14 8.26 3.66
C ILE A 48 6.59 7.52 4.91
N LEU A 49 7.90 7.35 5.06
CA LEU A 49 8.49 6.84 6.29
C LEU A 49 8.54 7.98 7.30
N PRO A 50 8.24 7.73 8.59
CA PRO A 50 8.59 8.69 9.63
C PRO A 50 10.11 8.89 9.61
N ASP A 51 10.56 10.09 9.97
CA ASP A 51 11.97 10.27 10.30
C ASP A 51 12.28 9.33 11.48
N ASP A 52 13.42 8.63 11.42
CA ASP A 52 13.89 7.81 12.54
C ASP A 52 14.07 8.76 13.74
N GLU A 53 13.15 8.73 14.71
CA GLU A 53 13.46 9.16 16.07
C GLU A 53 14.32 8.02 16.66
N GLU A 54 15.62 8.30 16.75
CA GLU A 54 16.69 7.50 17.38
C GLU A 54 16.26 6.43 18.41
#